data_AF-A0A9E3IM35-F1
#
_entry.id   AF-A0A9E3IM35-F1
#
_cell.length_a   1.000
_cell.length_b   1.000
_cell.length_c   1.000
_cell.angle_alpha   90.00
_cell.angle_beta   90.00
_cell.angle_gamma   90.00
#
_symmetry.space_group_name_H-M   'P 1'
#
loop_
_entity.id
_entity.type
_entity.pdbx_description
1 polymer ?
#
loop_
_entity_poly.entity_id
_entity_poly.type
_entity_poly.pdbx_seq_one_letter_code
_entity_poly.pdbx_strand_id
1 'polypeptide(L)'
;VVYMIDRYVVGGFYRMHAERGTDENLNAPGASFVPLAFAESSHLPRPGEKPGVSAPNRFYMYGVIGRLAMLAASYELEATDPEAEVYE
;
A
#
# COMPACT_ATOMS: atom_id res chain seq x y z
N VAL A 1 -4.84 3.11 1.79
CA VAL A 1 -3.67 3.73 1.12
C VAL A 1 -2.43 3.32 1.89
N VAL A 2 -1.38 2.90 1.18
CA VAL A 2 -0.08 2.47 1.76
C VAL A 2 0.99 3.44 1.27
N TYR A 3 1.84 3.91 2.17
CA TYR A 3 2.97 4.79 1.89
C TYR A 3 4.28 4.02 1.96
N MET A 4 5.17 4.31 1.03
CA MET A 4 6.51 3.74 0.94
C MET A 4 7.55 4.84 0.78
N ILE A 5 8.74 4.61 1.33
CA ILE A 5 9.95 5.39 1.06
C ILE A 5 11.01 4.37 0.65
N ASP A 6 11.65 4.59 -0.51
CA ASP A 6 12.46 3.56 -1.15
C ASP A 6 11.64 2.26 -1.29
N ARG A 7 12.19 1.12 -0.87
CA ARG A 7 11.52 -0.18 -0.89
C ARG A 7 10.75 -0.52 0.39
N TYR A 8 10.70 0.39 1.36
CA TYR A 8 10.15 0.14 2.69
C TYR A 8 8.75 0.72 2.85
N VAL A 9 7.83 -0.08 3.40
CA VAL A 9 6.50 0.38 3.81
C VAL A 9 6.64 1.14 5.11
N VAL A 10 6.27 2.42 5.12
CA VAL A 10 6.43 3.30 6.29
C VAL A 10 5.12 3.62 7.01
N GLY A 11 3.98 3.34 6.38
CA GLY A 11 2.70 3.71 6.96
C GLY A 11 1.56 3.74 5.95
N GLY A 12 0.46 4.36 6.34
CA GLY A 12 -0.71 4.52 5.49
C GLY A 12 -1.92 5.03 6.25
N PHE A 13 -3.06 5.03 5.57
CA PHE A 13 -4.35 5.35 6.17
C PHE A 13 -5.49 4.66 5.41
N TYR A 14 -6.60 4.46 6.10
CA TYR A 14 -7.88 4.13 5.48
C TYR A 14 -8.55 5.42 5.00
N ARG A 15 -9.02 5.40 3.75
CA ARG A 15 -9.93 6.41 3.22
C ARG A 15 -11.33 5.89 3.42
N MET A 16 -12.16 6.62 4.16
CA MET A 16 -13.53 6.20 4.49
C MET A 16 -14.49 7.34 4.18
N HIS A 17 -15.68 6.99 3.70
CA HIS A 17 -16.75 7.94 3.45
C HIS A 17 -18.08 7.28 3.82
N ALA A 18 -18.63 7.62 4.98
CA ALA A 18 -19.79 6.91 5.54
C ALA A 18 -21.07 7.10 4.70
N GLU A 19 -21.17 8.23 3.99
CA GLU A 19 -22.35 8.59 3.19
C GLU A 19 -22.28 8.11 1.73
N ARG A 20 -21.23 7.38 1.34
CA ARG A 20 -21.04 6.89 -0.04
C ARG A 20 -21.24 5.39 -0.10
N GLY A 21 -21.89 4.92 -1.15
CA GLY A 21 -22.01 3.51 -1.49
C GLY A 21 -20.67 2.87 -1.87
N THR A 22 -20.64 1.54 -1.93
CA THR A 22 -19.42 0.75 -2.20
C THR A 22 -18.77 1.05 -3.55
N ASP A 23 -19.59 1.49 -4.51
CA ASP A 23 -19.18 1.70 -5.90
C ASP A 23 -18.91 3.19 -6.21
N GLU A 24 -18.98 4.04 -5.18
CA GLU A 24 -18.81 5.48 -5.34
C GLU A 24 -17.41 5.96 -4.97
N ASN A 25 -16.99 7.08 -5.57
CA ASN A 25 -15.70 7.69 -5.28
C ASN A 25 -15.66 8.24 -3.85
N LEU A 26 -14.73 7.72 -3.05
CA LEU A 26 -14.51 8.15 -1.68
C LEU A 26 -13.78 9.50 -1.56
N ASN A 27 -13.26 10.06 -2.66
CA ASN A 27 -12.61 11.38 -2.71
C ASN A 27 -13.63 12.50 -2.92
N ALA A 28 -14.54 12.68 -1.96
CA ALA A 28 -15.56 13.72 -2.00
C ALA A 28 -15.62 14.49 -0.66
N PRO A 29 -16.25 15.68 -0.60
CA PRO A 29 -16.52 16.35 0.66
C PRO A 29 -17.24 15.40 1.64
N GLY A 30 -16.74 15.29 2.87
CA GLY A 30 -17.20 14.30 3.85
C GLY A 30 -16.29 13.06 3.99
N ALA A 31 -15.25 12.94 3.15
CA ALA A 31 -14.22 11.92 3.31
C ALA A 31 -13.44 12.09 4.61
N SER A 32 -13.11 10.96 5.24
CA SER A 32 -12.27 10.87 6.43
C SER A 32 -11.06 9.99 6.17
N PHE A 33 -9.94 10.34 6.81
CA PHE A 33 -8.67 9.65 6.69
C PHE A 33 -8.24 9.16 8.06
N VAL A 34 -8.34 7.85 8.27
CA VAL A 34 -8.02 7.23 9.55
C VAL A 34 -6.65 6.58 9.46
N PRO A 35 -5.68 7.00 10.30
CA PRO A 35 -4.33 6.45 10.28
C PRO A 35 -4.36 4.93 10.36
N LEU A 36 -3.64 4.29 9.44
CA LEU A 36 -3.36 2.87 9.53
C LEU A 36 -2.22 2.74 10.51
N ALA A 37 -2.55 2.55 11.78
CA ALA A 37 -1.54 2.18 12.77
C ALA A 37 -1.03 0.80 12.37
N PHE A 38 0.13 0.74 11.71
CA PHE A 38 0.95 -0.46 11.71
C PHE A 38 1.33 -0.68 13.17
N ALA A 39 0.47 -1.39 13.90
CA ALA A 39 0.72 -1.76 15.28
C ALA A 39 2.12 -2.39 15.35
N GLU A 40 2.88 -2.01 16.37
CA GLU A 40 4.29 -2.31 16.58
C GLU A 40 4.74 -3.61 15.87
N SER A 41 5.71 -3.49 14.97
CA SER A 41 6.40 -4.63 14.33
C SER A 41 5.53 -5.58 13.49
N SER A 42 4.54 -5.06 12.75
CA SER A 42 3.74 -5.83 11.78
C SER A 42 4.39 -6.04 10.39
N HIS A 43 5.69 -5.75 10.26
CA HIS A 43 6.47 -6.09 9.05
C HIS A 43 6.76 -7.58 8.91
N LEU A 44 6.60 -8.35 9.98
CA LEU A 44 6.80 -9.78 9.98
C LEU A 44 5.45 -10.50 10.09
N PRO A 45 5.13 -11.41 9.17
CA PRO A 45 3.98 -12.26 9.33
C PRO A 45 4.19 -13.19 10.53
N ARG A 46 3.10 -13.55 11.21
CA ARG A 46 3.07 -14.62 12.22
C ARG A 46 2.64 -15.92 11.54
N PRO A 47 3.56 -16.88 11.34
CA PRO A 47 3.23 -18.18 10.76
C PRO A 47 2.24 -18.94 11.63
N GLY A 48 1.38 -19.74 11.02
CA GLY A 48 0.40 -20.60 11.72
C GLY A 48 -0.91 -19.91 12.11
N GLU A 49 -1.01 -18.59 12.02
CA GLU A 49 -2.29 -17.89 12.19
C GLU A 49 -3.14 -17.93 10.92
N LYS A 50 -4.47 -18.02 11.09
CA LYS A 50 -5.41 -18.05 9.97
C LYS A 50 -5.31 -16.76 9.13
N PRO A 51 -5.29 -16.85 7.78
CA PRO A 51 -5.31 -15.69 6.92
C PRO A 51 -6.47 -14.75 7.26
N GLY A 52 -6.21 -13.44 7.25
CA GLY A 52 -7.24 -12.43 7.50
C GLY A 52 -7.62 -12.22 8.97
N VAL A 53 -7.23 -13.09 9.91
CA VAL A 53 -7.60 -12.98 11.33
C VAL A 53 -6.61 -12.12 12.11
N SER A 54 -5.31 -12.29 11.86
CA SER A 54 -4.28 -11.53 12.57
C SER A 54 -4.03 -10.18 11.90
N ALA A 55 -4.06 -9.10 12.70
CA ALA A 55 -3.71 -7.77 12.22
C ALA A 55 -2.31 -7.71 11.57
N PRO A 56 -1.26 -8.35 12.15
CA PRO A 56 0.06 -8.40 11.52
C PRO A 56 0.04 -9.06 10.13
N ASN A 57 -0.65 -10.19 9.95
CA ASN A 57 -0.70 -10.85 8.64
C ASN A 57 -1.49 -10.04 7.62
N ARG A 58 -2.60 -9.40 8.04
CA ARG A 58 -3.36 -8.50 7.16
C ARG A 58 -2.51 -7.32 6.68
N PHE A 59 -1.79 -6.65 7.60
CA PHE A 59 -0.96 -5.51 7.24
C PHE A 59 0.27 -5.90 6.43
N TYR A 60 0.87 -7.06 6.73
CA TYR A 60 1.93 -7.62 5.90
C TYR A 60 1.47 -7.83 4.45
N MET A 61 0.26 -8.40 4.25
CA MET A 61 -0.30 -8.57 2.91
C MET A 61 -0.48 -7.24 2.17
N TYR A 62 -0.97 -6.19 2.83
CA TYR A 62 -1.06 -4.86 2.20
C TYR A 62 0.31 -4.34 1.78
N GLY A 63 1.34 -4.55 2.60
CA GLY A 63 2.71 -4.20 2.27
C GLY A 63 3.32 -5.03 1.13
N VAL A 64 2.94 -6.31 0.98
CA VAL A 64 3.34 -7.13 -0.18
C VAL A 64 2.76 -6.54 -1.47
N ILE A 65 1.46 -6.25 -1.50
CA ILE A 65 0.82 -5.67 -2.69
C ILE A 65 1.40 -4.29 -3.00
N GLY A 66 1.64 -3.45 -1.99
CA GLY A 66 2.29 -2.15 -2.18
C GLY A 66 3.67 -2.25 -2.83
N ARG A 67 4.52 -3.19 -2.37
CA ARG A 67 5.85 -3.42 -2.96
C ARG A 67 5.80 -3.97 -4.37
N LEU A 68 4.85 -4.86 -4.68
CA LEU A 68 4.63 -5.34 -6.05
C LEU A 68 4.20 -4.21 -6.99
N ALA A 69 3.31 -3.34 -6.52
CA ALA A 69 2.90 -2.16 -7.29
C ALA A 69 4.06 -1.19 -7.53
N MET A 70 4.91 -0.96 -6.52
CA MET A 70 6.13 -0.16 -6.67
C MET A 70 7.09 -0.78 -7.66
N LEU A 71 7.33 -2.09 -7.59
CA LEU A 71 8.19 -2.79 -8.55
C LEU A 71 7.67 -2.63 -9.99
N ALA A 72 6.36 -2.81 -10.20
CA ALA A 72 5.75 -2.61 -11.51
C ALA A 72 5.92 -1.16 -12.01
N ALA A 73 5.68 -0.18 -11.14
CA ALA A 73 5.87 1.24 -11.46
C ALA A 73 7.34 1.58 -11.74
N SER A 74 8.30 0.98 -11.03
CA SER A 74 9.72 1.15 -11.29
C SER A 74 10.12 0.65 -12.67
N TYR A 75 9.61 -0.52 -13.09
CA TYR A 75 9.83 -1.02 -14.45
C TYR A 75 9.18 -0.13 -15.52
N GLU A 76 7.98 0.40 -15.25
CA GLU A 76 7.33 1.33 -16.17
C GLU A 76 8.12 2.64 -16.31
N LEU A 77 8.63 3.19 -15.21
CA LEU A 77 9.47 4.39 -15.22
C LEU A 77 10.79 4.16 -15.98
N GLU A 78 11.47 3.04 -15.74
CA GLU A 78 12.71 2.69 -16.45
C GLU A 78 12.46 2.49 -17.95
N ALA A 79 11.38 1.79 -18.32
CA ALA A 79 11.04 1.54 -19.72
C ALA A 79 10.59 2.79 -20.49
N THR A 80 10.18 3.84 -19.77
CA THR A 80 9.70 5.11 -20.34
C THR A 80 10.64 6.28 -20.10
N ASP A 81 11.86 6.01 -19.61
CA ASP A 81 12.86 7.03 -19.32
C ASP A 81 13.26 7.80 -20.59
N PRO A 82 12.94 9.10 -20.70
CA PRO A 82 13.32 9.91 -21.85
C PRO A 82 14.83 10.12 -21.97
N GLU A 83 15.58 9.95 -20.87
CA GLU A 83 17.04 10.13 -20.79
C GLU A 83 17.78 8.80 -20.61
N ALA A 84 17.16 7.68 -21.00
CA ALA A 84 17.72 6.34 -20.83
C ALA A 84 19.15 6.24 -21.41
N GLU A 85 20.12 5.85 -20.57
CA GLU A 85 21.50 5.65 -21.02
C GLU A 85 21.58 4.44 -21.96
N VAL A 86 21.94 4.70 -23.22
CA VAL A 86 22.21 3.65 -24.22
C VAL A 86 23.66 3.24 -24.10
N TYR A 87 23.91 2.10 -23.45
CA TYR A 87 25.24 1.48 -23.42
C TYR A 87 25.41 0.58 -24.66
N GLU A 88 26.45 0.83 -25.46
CA GLU A 88 26.89 -0.03 -26.58
C GLU A 88 27.49 -1.37 -26.12
#